data_AF-A0A7Y3JQ49-F1
#
_entry.id   AF-A0A7Y3JQ49-F1
#
_cell.length_a   1.000
_cell.length_b   1.000
_cell.length_c   1.000
_cell.angle_alpha   90.00
_cell.angle_beta   90.00
_cell.angle_gamma   90.00
#
_symmetry.space_group_name_H-M   'P 1'
#
loop_
_entity.id
_entity.type
_entity.pdbx_description
1 polymer ?
#
loop_
_entity_poly.entity_id
_entity_poly.type
_entity_poly.pdbx_seq_one_letter_code
_entity_poly.pdbx_strand_id
1 'polypeptide(L)'
;MYQPTSPTGHANDCIARTLAHAVECADKPRHQIAREVGMHRETLLRVLRGERPIGLDEAARILVACGASPRATLVLALTGQEDLACEWMRTEMGEFLEEFISALPAHLERTLGRRVEDVRPRWANGTSQLVARMLAKHIDDFVGRDLAMSLSR
;
A
#
# COMPACT_ATOMS: atom_id res chain seq x y z
N MET A 1 -27.71 -16.80 -16.16
CA MET A 1 -27.64 -15.38 -15.80
C MET A 1 -26.23 -15.09 -15.33
N TYR A 2 -25.38 -14.51 -16.18
CA TYR A 2 -24.10 -13.97 -15.74
C TYR A 2 -24.40 -12.57 -15.23
N GLN A 3 -24.50 -12.39 -13.91
CA GLN A 3 -24.59 -11.06 -13.33
C GLN A 3 -23.22 -10.40 -13.50
N PRO A 4 -23.13 -9.24 -14.16
CA PRO A 4 -21.88 -8.49 -14.17
C PRO A 4 -21.64 -8.03 -12.73
N THR A 5 -20.62 -8.57 -12.09
CA THR A 5 -20.10 -8.05 -10.83
C THR A 5 -19.75 -6.58 -11.07
N SER A 6 -20.41 -5.68 -10.35
CA SER A 6 -20.08 -4.27 -10.46
C SER A 6 -18.60 -4.10 -10.06
N PRO A 7 -17.78 -3.35 -10.82
CA PRO A 7 -16.37 -3.15 -10.50
C PRO A 7 -16.15 -2.57 -9.09
N THR A 8 -17.16 -1.87 -8.57
CA THR A 8 -17.20 -1.34 -7.19
C THR A 8 -17.36 -2.41 -6.11
N GLY A 9 -18.04 -3.52 -6.39
CA GLY A 9 -18.19 -4.64 -5.45
C GLY A 9 -16.84 -5.33 -5.21
N HIS A 10 -16.09 -5.56 -6.29
CA HIS A 10 -14.77 -6.19 -6.19
C HIS A 10 -13.78 -5.36 -5.37
N ALA A 11 -13.74 -4.04 -5.58
CA ALA A 11 -12.84 -3.15 -4.85
C ALA A 11 -13.15 -3.12 -3.34
N ASN A 12 -14.43 -3.06 -2.98
CA ASN A 12 -14.83 -3.08 -1.58
C ASN A 12 -14.48 -4.41 -0.89
N ASP A 13 -14.65 -5.54 -1.60
CA ASP A 13 -14.31 -6.86 -1.06
C ASP A 13 -12.80 -7.00 -0.83
N CYS A 14 -11.96 -6.49 -1.74
CA CYS A 14 -10.50 -6.45 -1.56
C CYS A 14 -10.09 -5.60 -0.36
N ILE A 15 -10.69 -4.40 -0.23
CA ILE A 15 -10.41 -3.54 0.93
C ILE A 15 -10.86 -4.23 2.22
N ALA A 16 -12.06 -4.82 2.26
CA ALA A 16 -12.57 -5.49 3.46
C ALA A 16 -11.65 -6.62 3.93
N ARG A 17 -11.19 -7.47 3.01
CA ARG A 17 -10.24 -8.56 3.32
C ARG A 17 -8.87 -8.04 3.77
N THR A 18 -8.34 -7.02 3.10
CA THR A 18 -7.08 -6.38 3.49
C THR A 18 -7.17 -5.76 4.89
N LEU A 19 -8.30 -5.10 5.21
CA LEU A 19 -8.56 -4.55 6.55
C LEU A 19 -8.74 -5.66 7.58
N ALA A 20 -9.40 -6.77 7.24
CA ALA A 20 -9.56 -7.92 8.13
C ALA A 20 -8.20 -8.49 8.52
N HIS A 21 -7.30 -8.67 7.55
CA HIS A 21 -5.93 -9.10 7.79
C HIS A 21 -5.18 -8.12 8.70
N ALA A 22 -5.23 -6.81 8.40
CA ALA A 22 -4.58 -5.79 9.22
C ALA A 22 -5.06 -5.82 10.68
N VAL A 23 -6.37 -5.98 10.89
CA VAL A 23 -6.98 -6.04 12.23
C VAL A 23 -6.65 -7.35 12.95
N GLU A 24 -6.56 -8.47 12.25
CA GLU A 24 -6.21 -9.77 12.82
C GLU A 24 -4.75 -9.83 13.27
N CYS A 25 -3.86 -9.22 12.50
CA CYS A 25 -2.44 -9.19 12.80
C CYS A 25 -2.03 -8.08 13.78
N ALA A 26 -2.92 -7.13 14.08
CA ALA A 26 -2.65 -6.06 15.02
C ALA A 26 -2.52 -6.58 16.47
N ASP A 27 -1.54 -6.06 17.22
CA ASP A 27 -1.31 -6.42 18.62
C ASP A 27 -2.32 -5.78 19.60
N LYS A 28 -3.56 -5.58 19.16
CA LYS A 28 -4.61 -4.98 19.99
C LYS A 28 -6.02 -5.52 19.71
N PRO A 29 -6.91 -5.53 20.72
CA PRO A 29 -8.27 -5.99 20.54
C PRO A 29 -9.08 -5.16 19.55
N ARG A 30 -9.97 -5.80 18.80
CA ARG A 30 -10.87 -5.14 17.81
C ARG A 30 -11.70 -3.98 18.40
N HIS A 31 -12.12 -4.07 19.66
CA HIS A 31 -12.89 -3.00 20.31
C HIS A 31 -12.03 -1.75 20.57
N GLN A 32 -10.74 -1.92 20.82
CA GLN A 32 -9.80 -0.81 20.97
C GLN A 32 -9.57 -0.13 19.62
N ILE A 33 -9.35 -0.91 18.55
CA ILE A 33 -9.22 -0.38 17.18
C ILE A 33 -10.47 0.43 16.82
N ALA A 34 -11.67 -0.13 17.04
CA ALA A 34 -12.94 0.55 16.77
C ALA A 34 -13.03 1.91 17.49
N ARG A 35 -12.63 1.96 18.77
CA ARG A 35 -12.60 3.20 19.55
C ARG A 35 -11.63 4.23 18.97
N GLU A 36 -10.41 3.81 18.59
CA GLU A 36 -9.39 4.69 18.02
C GLU A 36 -9.81 5.30 16.68
N VAL A 37 -10.52 4.54 15.84
CA VAL A 37 -11.01 5.04 14.54
C VAL A 37 -12.36 5.76 14.62
N GLY A 38 -12.94 5.90 15.81
CA GLY A 38 -14.23 6.56 16.03
C GLY A 38 -15.43 5.77 15.51
N MET A 39 -15.35 4.44 15.45
CA MET A 39 -16.43 3.57 14.97
C MET A 39 -17.03 2.72 16.08
N HIS A 40 -18.32 2.40 15.94
CA HIS A 40 -18.94 1.36 16.76
C HIS A 40 -18.34 -0.01 16.40
N ARG A 41 -18.14 -0.89 17.40
CA ARG A 41 -17.55 -2.22 17.19
C ARG A 41 -18.28 -3.03 16.12
N GLU A 42 -19.61 -3.00 16.14
CA GLU A 42 -20.42 -3.72 15.15
C GLU A 42 -20.24 -3.17 13.73
N THR A 43 -20.10 -1.85 13.59
CA THR A 43 -19.82 -1.23 12.29
C THR A 43 -18.47 -1.69 11.74
N LEU A 44 -17.44 -1.75 12.59
CA LEU A 44 -16.14 -2.30 12.21
C LEU A 44 -16.28 -3.75 11.73
N LEU A 45 -16.96 -4.62 12.49
CA LEU A 45 -17.12 -6.03 12.12
C LEU A 45 -17.83 -6.21 10.77
N ARG A 46 -18.87 -5.42 10.49
CA ARG A 46 -19.57 -5.44 9.19
C ARG A 46 -18.68 -4.99 8.04
N VAL A 47 -17.81 -3.99 8.26
CA VAL A 47 -16.81 -3.58 7.27
C VAL A 47 -15.83 -4.71 6.98
N LEU A 48 -15.27 -5.34 8.00
CA LEU A 48 -14.27 -6.41 7.84
C LEU A 48 -14.83 -7.65 7.11
N ARG A 49 -16.15 -7.87 7.20
CA ARG A 49 -16.85 -8.95 6.46
C ARG A 49 -17.28 -8.54 5.05
N GLY A 50 -17.09 -7.29 4.64
CA GLY A 50 -17.60 -6.76 3.36
C GLY A 50 -19.12 -6.48 3.35
N GLU A 51 -19.81 -6.64 4.48
CA GLU A 51 -21.27 -6.42 4.63
C GLU A 51 -21.66 -4.93 4.68
N ARG A 52 -20.66 -4.05 4.85
CA ARG A 52 -20.82 -2.60 4.78
C ARG A 52 -19.68 -2.01 3.96
N PRO A 53 -19.97 -1.16 2.96
CA PRO A 53 -18.93 -0.44 2.25
C PRO A 53 -18.19 0.54 3.16
N ILE A 54 -16.94 0.81 2.84
CA ILE A 54 -16.09 1.75 3.59
C ILE A 54 -15.46 2.80 2.67
N GLY A 55 -15.39 4.04 3.15
CA GLY A 55 -14.66 5.11 2.45
C GLY A 55 -13.14 4.96 2.60
N LEU A 56 -12.36 5.49 1.66
CA LEU A 56 -10.90 5.39 1.70
C LEU A 56 -10.31 6.03 2.98
N ASP A 57 -10.83 7.17 3.43
CA ASP A 57 -10.37 7.82 4.67
C ASP A 57 -10.66 6.97 5.92
N GLU A 58 -11.82 6.31 5.95
CA GLU A 58 -12.18 5.39 7.03
C GLU A 58 -11.27 4.15 7.02
N ALA A 59 -11.00 3.59 5.84
CA ALA A 59 -10.09 2.45 5.68
C ALA A 59 -8.66 2.81 6.07
N ALA A 60 -8.17 3.99 5.66
CA ALA A 60 -6.86 4.49 6.02
C ALA A 60 -6.71 4.66 7.55
N ARG A 61 -7.74 5.17 8.24
CA ARG A 61 -7.70 5.25 9.72
C ARG A 61 -7.60 3.88 10.39
N ILE A 62 -8.28 2.86 9.87
CA ILE A 62 -8.15 1.48 10.37
C ILE A 62 -6.74 0.96 10.15
N LEU A 63 -6.17 1.15 8.96
CA LEU A 63 -4.79 0.74 8.65
C LEU A 63 -3.78 1.43 9.56
N VAL A 64 -3.88 2.74 9.74
CA VAL A 64 -3.03 3.51 10.67
C VAL A 64 -3.17 2.99 12.10
N ALA A 65 -4.39 2.73 12.55
CA ALA A 65 -4.61 2.12 13.86
C ALA A 65 -3.88 0.76 13.94
N CYS A 66 -3.92 -0.07 12.90
CA CYS A 66 -3.21 -1.35 12.89
C CYS A 66 -1.68 -1.24 12.70
N GLY A 67 -1.11 -0.03 12.64
CA GLY A 67 0.32 0.18 12.41
C GLY A 67 0.76 -0.08 10.97
N ALA A 68 -0.18 -0.03 10.02
CA ALA A 68 0.08 -0.23 8.61
C ALA A 68 0.34 1.09 7.85
N SER A 69 1.03 1.00 6.72
CA SER A 69 1.24 2.06 5.73
C SER A 69 0.00 2.24 4.84
N PRO A 70 -0.90 3.21 5.13
CA PRO A 70 -2.27 3.18 4.63
C PRO A 70 -2.39 3.35 3.11
N ARG A 71 -1.66 4.28 2.50
CA ARG A 71 -1.77 4.55 1.05
C ARG A 71 -1.13 3.42 0.25
N ALA A 72 0.04 2.95 0.67
CA ALA A 72 0.71 1.83 0.02
C ALA A 72 -0.20 0.59 0.02
N THR A 73 -0.76 0.23 1.18
CA THR A 73 -1.67 -0.91 1.32
C THR A 73 -2.93 -0.75 0.46
N LEU A 74 -3.57 0.43 0.46
CA LEU A 74 -4.77 0.66 -0.36
C LEU A 74 -4.48 0.60 -1.86
N VAL A 75 -3.35 1.17 -2.32
CA VAL A 75 -2.95 1.11 -3.73
C VAL A 75 -2.71 -0.34 -4.17
N LEU A 76 -1.99 -1.13 -3.36
CA LEU A 76 -1.75 -2.54 -3.66
C LEU A 76 -3.06 -3.33 -3.72
N ALA A 77 -3.95 -3.18 -2.73
CA ALA A 77 -5.24 -3.86 -2.70
C ALA A 77 -6.12 -3.49 -3.91
N LEU A 78 -6.19 -2.20 -4.26
CA LEU A 78 -7.01 -1.71 -5.38
C LEU A 78 -6.44 -2.08 -6.76
N THR A 79 -5.14 -2.37 -6.85
CA THR A 79 -4.48 -2.82 -8.09
C THR A 79 -4.43 -4.35 -8.22
N GLY A 80 -5.12 -5.07 -7.33
CA GLY A 80 -5.20 -6.52 -7.34
C GLY A 80 -3.96 -7.22 -6.79
N GLN A 81 -3.10 -6.49 -6.07
CA GLN A 81 -1.91 -7.00 -5.40
C GLN A 81 -2.17 -7.22 -3.91
N GLU A 82 -3.29 -7.87 -3.59
CA GLU A 82 -3.76 -8.05 -2.20
C GLU A 82 -2.77 -8.83 -1.34
N ASP A 83 -2.12 -9.86 -1.89
CA ASP A 83 -1.11 -10.64 -1.19
C ASP A 83 0.07 -9.76 -0.75
N LEU A 84 0.57 -8.89 -1.65
CA LEU A 84 1.63 -7.93 -1.34
C LEU A 84 1.16 -6.85 -0.36
N ALA A 85 -0.11 -6.44 -0.44
CA ALA A 85 -0.69 -5.50 0.51
C ALA A 85 -0.62 -6.07 1.92
N CYS A 86 -1.02 -7.34 2.12
CA CYS A 86 -0.94 -8.06 3.39
C CYS A 86 0.51 -8.29 3.85
N GLU A 87 1.40 -8.68 2.94
CA GLU A 87 2.81 -8.96 3.27
C GLU A 87 3.56 -7.69 3.71
N TRP A 88 3.37 -6.57 3.00
CA TRP A 88 4.20 -5.38 3.19
C TRP A 88 3.59 -4.30 4.07
N MET A 89 2.30 -4.38 4.41
CA MET A 89 1.61 -3.29 5.12
C MET A 89 2.30 -2.81 6.40
N ARG A 90 3.04 -3.67 7.11
CA ARG A 90 3.74 -3.34 8.37
C ARG A 90 5.25 -3.59 8.29
N THR A 91 5.84 -3.41 7.10
CA THR A 91 7.29 -3.59 6.88
C THR A 91 7.91 -2.29 6.36
N GLU A 92 9.25 -2.21 6.39
CA GLU A 92 10.00 -1.10 5.78
C GLU A 92 9.70 -0.95 4.28
N MET A 93 9.34 -2.04 3.59
CA MET A 93 8.92 -1.99 2.19
C MET A 93 7.57 -1.25 2.03
N GLY A 94 6.63 -1.45 2.97
CA GLY A 94 5.38 -0.69 3.00
C GLY A 94 5.60 0.79 3.26
N GLU A 95 6.46 1.12 4.24
CA GLU A 95 6.83 2.51 4.56
C GLU A 95 7.54 3.19 3.38
N PHE A 96 8.46 2.48 2.73
CA PHE A 96 9.12 2.95 1.51
C PHE A 96 8.09 3.26 0.42
N LEU A 97 7.12 2.37 0.17
CA LEU A 97 6.10 2.61 -0.85
C LEU A 97 5.19 3.79 -0.51
N GLU A 98 4.86 3.97 0.77
CA GLU A 98 4.05 5.10 1.26
C GLU A 98 4.69 6.43 0.84
N GLU A 99 6.00 6.56 1.07
CA GLU A 99 6.73 7.78 0.73
C GLU A 99 7.07 7.87 -0.76
N PHE A 100 7.42 6.75 -1.39
CA PHE A 100 7.71 6.72 -2.81
C PHE A 100 6.51 7.19 -3.65
N ILE A 101 5.31 6.67 -3.37
CA ILE A 101 4.08 7.03 -4.10
C ILE A 101 3.71 8.50 -3.82
N SER A 102 3.93 8.98 -2.59
CA SER A 102 3.62 10.36 -2.22
C SER A 102 4.57 11.38 -2.88
N ALA A 103 5.86 11.05 -3.01
CA ALA A 103 6.88 11.95 -3.56
C ALA A 103 7.00 11.87 -5.09
N LEU A 104 6.76 10.69 -5.68
CA LEU A 104 7.02 10.43 -7.11
C LEU A 104 6.33 11.44 -8.06
N PRO A 105 5.06 11.82 -7.90
CA PRO A 105 4.40 12.77 -8.80
C PRO A 105 5.15 14.11 -8.89
N ALA A 106 5.57 14.67 -7.75
CA ALA A 106 6.30 15.93 -7.71
C ALA A 106 7.70 15.81 -8.34
N HIS A 107 8.37 14.66 -8.16
CA HIS A 107 9.65 14.39 -8.81
C HIS A 107 9.51 14.20 -10.32
N LEU A 108 8.45 13.54 -10.79
CA LEU A 108 8.16 13.38 -12.22
C LEU A 108 7.88 14.73 -12.87
N GLU A 109 7.01 15.55 -12.28
CA GLU A 109 6.69 16.88 -12.81
C GLU A 109 7.95 17.75 -12.94
N ARG A 110 8.77 17.81 -11.87
CA ARG A 110 10.00 18.59 -11.86
C ARG A 110 11.03 18.10 -12.88
N THR A 111 11.17 16.78 -13.03
CA THR A 111 12.23 16.17 -13.87
C THR A 111 11.85 16.15 -15.35
N LEU A 112 10.59 15.85 -15.66
CA LEU A 112 10.10 15.78 -17.04
C LEU A 112 9.78 17.17 -17.59
N GLY A 113 9.27 18.08 -16.75
CA GLY A 113 8.81 19.40 -17.16
C GLY A 113 7.84 19.29 -18.35
N ARG A 114 8.17 20.00 -19.44
CA ARG A 114 7.36 19.98 -20.68
C ARG A 114 7.27 18.60 -21.34
N ARG A 115 8.20 17.68 -21.06
CA ARG A 115 8.21 16.33 -21.66
C ARG A 115 7.18 15.39 -21.04
N VAL A 116 6.41 15.83 -20.05
CA VAL A 116 5.32 15.02 -19.48
C VAL A 116 4.30 14.63 -20.56
N GLU A 117 4.11 15.46 -21.59
CA GLU A 117 3.23 15.19 -22.74
C GLU A 117 3.74 14.07 -23.66
N ASP A 118 5.03 13.75 -23.58
CA ASP A 118 5.65 12.67 -24.36
C ASP A 118 5.49 11.30 -23.71
N VAL A 119 5.03 11.22 -22.45
CA VAL A 119 4.85 9.96 -21.73
C VAL A 119 3.81 9.10 -22.45
N ARG A 120 4.12 7.80 -22.60
CA ARG A 120 3.22 6.82 -23.23
C ARG A 120 2.84 5.74 -22.22
N PRO A 121 1.53 5.43 -22.01
CA PRO A 121 1.09 4.43 -21.04
C PRO A 121 1.73 3.05 -21.21
N ARG A 122 1.99 2.64 -22.46
CA ARG A 122 2.67 1.36 -22.77
C ARG A 122 4.07 1.20 -22.16
N TRP A 123 4.70 2.29 -21.73
CA TRP A 123 6.01 2.25 -21.09
C TRP A 123 5.96 1.84 -19.62
N ALA A 124 4.79 1.92 -18.97
CA ALA A 124 4.66 1.75 -17.52
C ALA A 124 5.33 0.47 -16.99
N ASN A 125 5.11 -0.67 -17.64
CA ASN A 125 5.70 -1.95 -17.24
C ASN A 125 7.24 -1.98 -17.43
N GLY A 126 7.74 -1.46 -18.56
CA GLY A 126 9.18 -1.36 -18.78
C GLY A 126 9.86 -0.41 -17.79
N THR A 127 9.21 0.69 -17.46
CA THR A 127 9.69 1.68 -16.49
C THR A 127 9.65 1.13 -15.06
N SER A 128 8.62 0.40 -14.65
CA SER A 128 8.59 -0.22 -13.32
C SER A 128 9.72 -1.24 -13.14
N GLN A 129 10.03 -2.01 -14.19
CA GLN A 129 11.17 -2.92 -14.16
C GLN A 129 12.52 -2.19 -14.06
N LEU A 130 12.66 -1.01 -14.69
CA LEU A 130 13.84 -0.16 -14.53
C LEU A 130 13.98 0.36 -13.10
N VAL A 131 12.90 0.85 -12.49
CA VAL A 131 12.88 1.29 -11.09
C VAL A 131 13.27 0.15 -10.16
N ALA A 132 12.72 -1.05 -10.34
CA ALA A 132 13.08 -2.22 -9.55
C ALA A 132 14.57 -2.57 -9.64
N ARG A 133 15.15 -2.56 -10.86
CA ARG A 133 16.60 -2.78 -11.04
C ARG A 133 17.44 -1.69 -10.40
N MET A 134 17.00 -0.44 -10.47
CA MET A 134 17.72 0.67 -9.82
C MET A 134 17.73 0.51 -8.30
N LEU A 135 16.62 0.09 -7.69
CA LEU A 135 16.54 -0.18 -6.25
C LEU A 135 17.46 -1.34 -5.85
N ALA A 136 17.41 -2.46 -6.58
CA ALA A 136 18.31 -3.59 -6.34
C ALA A 136 19.78 -3.18 -6.36
N LYS A 137 20.19 -2.41 -7.37
CA LYS A 137 21.55 -1.87 -7.45
C LYS A 137 21.90 -0.96 -6.26
N HIS A 138 20.98 -0.10 -5.81
CA HIS A 138 21.25 0.77 -4.65
C HIS A 138 21.46 -0.04 -3.37
N ILE A 139 20.70 -1.13 -3.19
CA ILE A 139 20.87 -2.05 -2.06
C ILE A 139 22.25 -2.71 -2.14
N ASP A 140 22.62 -3.26 -3.29
CA ASP A 140 23.93 -3.91 -3.50
C ASP A 140 25.09 -2.92 -3.25
N ASP A 141 24.98 -1.69 -3.75
CA ASP A 141 25.97 -0.64 -3.56
C ASP A 141 26.09 -0.23 -2.08
N PHE A 142 24.99 -0.22 -1.33
CA PHE A 142 24.97 0.07 0.10
C PHE A 142 25.66 -1.04 0.90
N VAL A 143 25.28 -2.30 0.66
CA VAL A 143 25.89 -3.48 1.31
C VAL A 143 27.40 -3.55 1.02
N GLY A 144 27.81 -3.27 -0.22
CA GLY A 144 29.22 -3.24 -0.60
C GLY A 144 30.03 -2.19 0.17
N ARG A 145 29.44 -1.02 0.44
CA ARG A 145 30.08 0.05 1.23
C ARG A 145 30.17 -0.32 2.72
N ASP A 146 29.13 -0.91 3.30
CA ASP A 146 29.14 -1.36 4.69
C ASP A 146 30.20 -2.45 4.94
N LEU A 147 30.33 -3.40 4.01
CA LEU A 147 31.38 -4.41 4.06
C LEU A 147 32.78 -3.79 3.95
N ALA A 148 32.99 -2.83 3.05
CA ALA A 148 34.27 -2.14 2.93
C ALA A 148 34.63 -1.34 4.20
N MET A 149 33.66 -0.67 4.83
CA MET A 149 33.88 0.05 6.08
C MET A 149 34.18 -0.87 7.26
N SER A 150 33.53 -2.02 7.36
CA SER A 150 33.77 -2.99 8.44
C SER A 150 35.12 -3.71 8.33
N LEU A 151 35.63 -3.94 7.12
CA LEU A 151 36.96 -4.51 6.88
C LEU A 151 38.12 -3.51 7.08
N SER A 152 37.82 -2.22 7.16
CA SER A 152 38.80 -1.14 7.37
C SER A 152 39.02 -0.73 8.83
N ARG A 153 38.36 -1.42 9.77
CA ARG A 153 38.53 -1.27 11.23
C ARG A 153 39.31 -2.43 11.80
#